data_AF-A0A356B3W8-F1
#
_entry.id   AF-A0A356B3W8-F1
#
_cell.length_a   1.000
_cell.length_b   1.000
_cell.length_c   1.000
_cell.angle_alpha   90.00
_cell.angle_beta   90.00
_cell.angle_gamma   90.00
#
_symmetry.space_group_name_H-M   'P 1'
#
loop_
_entity.id
_entity.type
_entity.pdbx_description
1 polymer ?
#
loop_
_entity_poly.entity_id
_entity_poly.type
_entity_poly.pdbx_seq_one_letter_code
_entity_poly.pdbx_strand_id
1 'polypeptide(L)' 'MDFRKVFDSIPKQFDEWRPRYCDELFADLIEYAKLDSEKTALEVGPGTGQATEPILKSGCSN' A
#
# COMPACT_ATOMS: atom_id res chain seq x y z
N MET A 1 6.50 -25.31 6.11
CA MET A 1 5.47 -24.33 5.71
C MET A 1 6.19 -23.17 5.06
N ASP A 2 5.86 -22.78 3.83
CA ASP A 2 6.47 -21.61 3.18
C ASP A 2 5.69 -20.36 3.60
N PHE A 3 6.17 -19.66 4.63
CA PHE A 3 5.48 -18.53 5.24
C PHE A 3 5.23 -17.36 4.25
N ARG A 4 6.04 -17.28 3.18
CA ARG A 4 5.88 -16.24 2.14
C ARG A 4 4.57 -16.34 1.38
N LYS A 5 3.95 -17.53 1.33
CA LYS A 5 2.75 -17.82 0.54
C LYS A 5 1.48 -17.99 1.36
N VAL A 6 1.56 -17.81 2.69
CA VAL A 6 0.43 -18.08 3.58
C VAL A 6 -0.76 -17.18 3.23
N PHE A 7 -0.50 -15.91 2.95
CA PHE A 7 -1.54 -14.94 2.60
C PHE A 7 -2.09 -15.14 1.17
N ASP A 8 -1.32 -15.78 0.28
CA ASP A 8 -1.78 -16.11 -1.08
C ASP A 8 -2.90 -17.16 -1.09
N SER A 9 -3.03 -17.94 -0.01
CA SER A 9 -4.07 -18.96 0.11
C SER A 9 -5.45 -18.40 0.49
N ILE A 10 -5.50 -17.20 1.07
CA ILE A 10 -6.72 -16.57 1.62
C ILE A 10 -6.76 -15.05 1.37
N PRO A 11 -6.46 -14.54 0.16
CA PRO A 11 -6.25 -13.11 -0.06
C PRO A 11 -7.49 -12.26 0.22
N LYS A 12 -8.70 -12.79 -0.06
CA LYS A 12 -9.97 -12.08 0.18
C LYS A 12 -10.26 -11.96 1.68
N GLN A 13 -10.16 -13.07 2.42
CA GLN A 13 -10.35 -13.05 3.87
C GLN A 13 -9.28 -12.19 4.53
N PHE A 14 -8.03 -12.30 4.08
CA PHE A 14 -6.95 -11.47 4.62
C PHE A 14 -7.26 -9.98 4.44
N ASP A 15 -7.72 -9.54 3.27
CA ASP A 15 -8.07 -8.14 3.05
C ASP A 15 -9.28 -7.66 3.85
N GLU A 16 -10.31 -8.51 3.97
CA GLU A 16 -11.52 -8.21 4.73
C GLU A 16 -11.25 -8.01 6.22
N TRP A 17 -10.42 -8.87 6.80
CA TRP A 17 -10.20 -8.91 8.25
C TRP A 17 -8.99 -8.11 8.72
N ARG A 18 -8.06 -7.73 7.83
CA ARG A 18 -6.89 -6.94 8.24
C ARG A 18 -7.29 -5.48 8.49
N PRO A 19 -6.88 -4.86 9.61
CA PRO A 19 -7.13 -3.45 9.87
C PRO A 19 -6.66 -2.56 8.72
N ARG A 20 -7.45 -1.54 8.40
CA ARG A 20 -7.08 -0.50 7.45
C ARG A 20 -6.17 0.53 8.13
N TYR A 21 -5.24 1.09 7.37
CA TYR A 21 -4.51 2.28 7.79
C TYR A 21 -5.45 3.49 7.83
N CYS A 22 -5.18 4.43 8.74
CA CYS A 22 -5.90 5.69 8.81
C CYS A 22 -5.39 6.67 7.75
N ASP A 23 -6.18 7.69 7.45
CA ASP A 23 -5.84 8.68 6.42
C ASP A 23 -4.63 9.52 6.83
N GLU A 24 -4.46 9.79 8.12
CA GLU A 24 -3.35 10.58 8.68
C GLU A 24 -1.99 9.94 8.39
N LEU A 25 -1.91 8.59 8.40
CA LEU A 25 -0.67 7.89 8.06
C LEU A 25 -0.21 8.22 6.63
N PHE A 26 -1.15 8.26 5.68
CA PHE A 26 -0.82 8.54 4.29
C PHE A 26 -0.54 10.02 4.06
N ALA A 27 -1.24 10.91 4.76
CA ALA A 27 -0.94 12.34 4.73
C ALA A 27 0.50 12.61 5.18
N ASP A 28 0.90 12.08 6.34
CA ASP A 28 2.24 12.25 6.88
C ASP A 28 3.31 11.64 5.96
N LEU A 29 3.05 10.45 5.39
CA LEU A 29 3.99 9.78 4.49
C LEU A 29 4.17 10.54 3.18
N ILE A 30 3.08 11.03 2.59
CA ILE A 30 3.11 11.82 1.35
C ILE A 30 3.85 13.14 1.58
N GLU A 31 3.59 13.82 2.70
CA GLU A 31 4.28 15.06 3.06
C GLU A 31 5.79 14.81 3.28
N TYR A 32 6.13 13.78 4.05
CA TYR A 32 7.52 13.44 4.36
C TYR A 32 8.33 13.08 3.12
N ALA A 33 7.80 12.20 2.26
CA ALA A 33 8.46 11.77 1.02
C ALA A 33 8.28 12.79 -0.13
N LYS A 34 7.45 13.82 0.09
CA LYS A 34 7.04 14.82 -0.90
C LYS A 34 6.47 14.17 -2.16
N LEU A 35 5.64 13.12 -2.05
CA LEU A 35 5.13 12.42 -3.23
C LEU A 35 4.26 13.34 -4.09
N ASP A 36 4.57 13.39 -5.38
CA ASP A 36 3.92 14.22 -6.39
C ASP A 36 4.12 13.60 -7.78
N SER A 37 3.59 14.25 -8.82
CA SER A 37 3.69 13.81 -10.22
C SER A 37 5.10 13.67 -10.78
N GLU A 38 6.08 14.32 -10.14
CA GLU A 38 7.47 14.31 -10.60
C GLU A 38 8.27 13.13 -10.04
N LYS A 39 7.64 12.27 -9.23
CA LYS A 39 8.27 11.11 -8.59
C LYS A 39 7.72 9.80 -9.12
N THR A 40 8.58 8.78 -9.09
CA THR A 40 8.24 7.39 -9.34
C THR A 40 8.31 6.60 -8.04
N ALA A 41 7.31 5.78 -7.76
CA ALA A 41 7.25 4.95 -6.56
C ALA A 41 7.31 3.45 -6.91
N LEU A 42 8.14 2.69 -6.18
CA LEU A 42 8.16 1.23 -6.24
C LEU A 42 7.59 0.66 -4.95
N GLU A 43 6.46 -0.04 -5.04
CA GLU A 43 5.88 -0.76 -3.91
C GLU A 43 6.37 -2.22 -3.90
N VAL A 44 7.02 -2.63 -2.80
CA VAL A 44 7.49 -4.00 -2.62
C VAL A 44 6.57 -4.73 -1.64
N GLY A 45 5.95 -5.81 -2.10
CA GLY A 45 4.98 -6.58 -1.31
C GLY A 45 3.65 -5.87 -1.09
N PRO A 46 2.95 -5.42 -2.15
CA PRO A 46 1.70 -4.65 -2.04
C PRO A 46 0.55 -5.44 -1.38
N GLY A 47 0.65 -6.77 -1.33
CA GLY A 47 -0.44 -7.64 -0.89
C GLY A 47 -1.70 -7.33 -1.69
N THR A 48 -2.80 -7.02 -1.00
CA THR A 48 -4.07 -6.64 -1.62
C THR A 48 -4.19 -5.14 -1.95
N GLY A 49 -3.12 -4.37 -1.79
CA GLY A 49 -3.01 -3.00 -2.30
C GLY A 49 -3.57 -1.90 -1.39
N GLN A 50 -3.58 -2.11 -0.07
CA GLN A 50 -4.06 -1.08 0.88
C GLN A 50 -3.27 0.23 0.84
N ALA A 51 -1.97 0.17 0.57
CA ALA A 51 -1.13 1.35 0.45
C ALA A 51 -1.03 1.84 -1.01
N THR A 52 -1.26 0.96 -1.99
CA THR A 52 -1.15 1.29 -3.42
C THR A 52 -2.04 2.47 -3.83
N GLU A 53 -3.33 2.43 -3.48
CA GLU A 53 -4.27 3.46 -3.92
C GLU A 53 -3.95 4.87 -3.36
N PRO A 54 -3.71 5.05 -2.04
CA PRO A 54 -3.32 6.35 -1.49
C PRO A 54 -2.03 6.91 -2.11
N ILE A 55 -1.05 6.04 -2.38
CA ILE A 55 0.21 6.45 -3.03
C ILE A 55 -0.05 6.92 -4.46
N LEU A 56 -0.80 6.17 -5.27
CA LEU A 56 -1.14 6.59 -6.65
C LEU A 56 -1.96 7.89 -6.68
N LYS A 57 -2.82 8.12 -5.67
CA LYS A 57 -3.58 9.38 -5.54
C LYS A 57 -2.71 10.60 -5.28
N SER A 58 -1.46 10.45 -4.87
CA SER A 58 -0.49 11.57 -4.79
C SER A 58 -0.07 12.11 -6.17
N GLY A 59 -0.40 11.38 -7.25
CA GLY A 59 -0.02 11.71 -8.62
C GLY A 59 1.32 11.10 -9.04
N CYS A 60 2.05 10.45 -8.13
CA CYS A 60 3.30 9.78 -8.47
C CYS A 60 3.10 8.69 -9.53
N SER A 61 4.09 8.56 -10.42
CA SER A 61 4.13 7.48 -11.40
C SER A 61 4.49 6.14 -10.74
N ASN A 62 3.97 5.05 -11.31
CA ASN A 62 4.30 3.66 -10.99
C ASN A 62 5.31 3.13 -12.02
#